data_AF-A0A5E4QXT7-F1
#
_entry.id   AF-A0A5E4QXT7-F1
#
_cell.length_a   1.000
_cell.length_b   1.000
_cell.length_c   1.000
_cell.angle_alpha   90.00
_cell.angle_beta   90.00
_cell.angle_gamma   90.00
#
_symmetry.space_group_name_H-M   'P 1'
#
loop_
_entity.id
_entity.type
_entity.pdbx_description
1 polymer ?
#
loop_
_entity_poly.entity_id
_entity_poly.type
_entity_poly.pdbx_seq_one_letter_code
_entity_poly.pdbx_strand_id
1 'polypeptide(L)'
;MLINTEENKLIISSTGTEDIQPSKDHPKAADWIFVTDTLNFCFWSQNKDLEWRVNGNMGYCALEAALYRALKDGYDITNPDYYSKITSEDLSIIMKGDTDARIPLFNERLTVLHEVGAILIDKYNSTFETCILQANKSAVKLLQIIVSNFPCFRDEAVYKKQPVSLYKRAQILVADLWNCFGGQKWGEFHDIDKLTMFADYRVPQVLVNYGVLSYSHELMEKLKNNELLPCGSDEEVEIRGCSIHAVELLKKRLEEKIREEGKSVEVPNSSMIDYYLWCYRRKHAQEMENIPYHKTLGIFY
;
A
#
# COMPACT_ATOMS: atom_id res chain seq x y z
N MET A 1 1.45 -5.12 18.04
CA MET A 1 0.26 -4.28 18.28
C MET A 1 0.22 -3.90 19.75
N LEU A 2 -0.06 -2.64 20.05
CA LEU A 2 -0.36 -2.21 21.41
C LEU A 2 -1.86 -2.44 21.61
N ILE A 3 -2.22 -3.32 22.54
CA ILE A 3 -3.61 -3.49 22.98
C ILE A 3 -3.88 -2.32 23.91
N ASN A 4 -4.94 -1.56 23.68
CA ASN A 4 -5.42 -0.66 24.72
C ASN A 4 -5.96 -1.53 25.86
N THR A 5 -5.22 -1.60 26.97
CA THR A 5 -5.56 -2.45 28.12
C THR A 5 -6.84 -2.00 28.84
N GLU A 6 -7.34 -0.79 28.59
CA GLU A 6 -8.59 -0.29 29.17
C GLU A 6 -9.83 -0.65 28.34
N GLU A 7 -9.68 -0.83 27.01
CA GLU A 7 -10.82 -1.08 26.10
C GLU A 7 -10.83 -2.45 25.41
N ASN A 8 -9.77 -3.26 25.58
CA ASN A 8 -9.56 -4.53 24.84
C ASN A 8 -9.60 -4.38 23.30
N LYS A 9 -9.43 -3.15 22.80
CA LYS A 9 -9.42 -2.82 21.36
C LYS A 9 -8.00 -2.74 20.83
N LEU A 10 -7.88 -3.09 19.56
CA LEU A 10 -6.63 -2.98 18.81
C LEU A 10 -6.33 -1.53 18.47
N ILE A 11 -5.09 -1.10 18.72
CA ILE A 11 -4.61 0.21 18.29
C ILE A 11 -3.80 0.03 16.99
N ILE A 12 -4.20 0.76 15.95
CA ILE A 12 -3.46 0.87 14.69
C ILE A 12 -2.14 1.59 14.98
N SER A 13 -1.02 1.05 14.48
CA SER A 13 0.30 1.64 14.72
C SER A 13 0.41 3.03 14.07
N SER A 14 1.09 3.98 14.71
CA SER A 14 1.34 5.27 14.06
C SER A 14 2.45 5.11 13.01
N THR A 15 2.28 5.73 11.84
CA THR A 15 3.33 5.90 10.83
C THR A 15 4.32 7.02 11.18
N GLY A 16 4.00 7.84 12.19
CA GLY A 16 4.68 9.09 12.53
C GLY A 16 4.53 10.18 11.46
N THR A 17 3.51 10.07 10.60
CA THR A 17 3.28 10.97 9.45
C THR A 17 1.96 11.73 9.54
N GLU A 18 1.36 11.83 10.72
CA GLU A 18 0.07 12.48 10.92
C GLU A 18 0.05 13.96 10.46
N ASP A 19 1.21 14.63 10.44
CA ASP A 19 1.35 16.03 10.06
C ASP A 19 1.51 16.27 8.54
N ILE A 20 1.63 15.21 7.72
CA ILE A 20 1.88 15.30 6.27
C ILE A 20 0.73 14.79 5.39
N GLN A 21 -0.50 14.83 5.91
CA GLN A 21 -1.71 14.47 5.18
C GLN A 21 -2.88 15.39 5.57
N PRO A 22 -3.93 15.50 4.73
CA PRO A 22 -5.17 16.17 5.10
C PRO A 22 -5.85 15.49 6.30
N SER A 23 -6.60 16.28 7.08
CA SER A 23 -7.47 15.73 8.13
C SER A 23 -8.52 14.78 7.53
N LYS A 24 -8.91 13.74 8.29
CA LYS A 24 -10.04 12.86 7.93
C LYS A 24 -11.37 13.59 7.74
N ASP A 25 -11.51 14.79 8.31
CA ASP A 25 -12.70 15.63 8.15
C ASP A 25 -12.59 16.59 6.94
N HIS A 26 -11.49 16.54 6.19
CA HIS A 26 -11.36 17.29 4.94
C HIS A 26 -12.39 16.79 3.91
N PRO A 27 -13.10 17.68 3.19
CA PRO A 27 -14.14 17.29 2.24
C PRO A 27 -13.63 16.46 1.06
N LYS A 28 -12.31 16.41 0.85
CA LYS A 28 -11.63 15.62 -0.19
C LYS A 28 -10.75 14.51 0.36
N ALA A 29 -10.96 14.08 1.62
CA ALA A 29 -10.14 13.05 2.23
C ALA A 29 -10.21 11.70 1.48
N ALA A 30 -11.38 11.29 0.99
CA ALA A 30 -11.52 10.06 0.21
C ALA A 30 -10.81 10.16 -1.16
N ASP A 31 -10.96 11.30 -1.86
CA ASP A 31 -10.27 11.56 -3.14
C ASP A 31 -8.74 11.64 -2.94
N TRP A 32 -8.27 12.18 -1.81
CA TRP A 32 -6.86 12.20 -1.43
C TRP A 32 -6.28 10.80 -1.23
N ILE A 33 -6.97 9.93 -0.48
CA ILE A 33 -6.54 8.54 -0.27
C ILE A 33 -6.47 7.83 -1.63
N PHE A 34 -7.48 8.02 -2.48
CA PHE A 34 -7.51 7.43 -3.81
C PHE A 34 -6.30 7.83 -4.67
N VAL A 35 -5.95 9.12 -4.77
CA VAL A 35 -4.81 9.55 -5.59
C VAL A 35 -3.48 9.10 -4.98
N THR A 36 -3.37 9.09 -3.64
CA THR A 36 -2.17 8.64 -2.93
C THR A 36 -1.92 7.15 -3.18
N ASP A 37 -2.94 6.30 -3.07
CA ASP A 37 -2.83 4.86 -3.35
C ASP A 37 -2.76 4.51 -4.84
N THR A 38 -3.28 5.39 -5.70
CA THR A 38 -3.01 5.33 -7.14
C THR A 38 -1.51 5.44 -7.41
N LEU A 39 -0.78 6.17 -6.58
CA LEU A 39 0.67 6.39 -6.72
C LEU A 39 1.49 5.52 -5.75
N ASN A 40 0.90 4.62 -4.98
CA ASN A 40 1.60 3.84 -3.96
C ASN A 40 2.29 2.58 -4.52
N PHE A 41 3.30 2.78 -5.37
CA PHE A 41 4.12 1.72 -5.98
C PHE A 41 5.57 2.15 -6.14
N CYS A 42 6.51 1.20 -6.14
CA CYS A 42 7.92 1.35 -6.50
C CYS A 42 8.61 2.63 -6.00
N PHE A 43 9.16 2.57 -4.79
CA PHE A 43 9.97 3.66 -4.22
C PHE A 43 11.45 3.35 -4.07
N TRP A 44 11.87 2.13 -4.38
CA TRP A 44 13.26 1.73 -4.29
C TRP A 44 14.02 2.13 -5.57
N SER A 45 15.32 2.39 -5.44
CA SER A 45 16.22 2.65 -6.56
C SER A 45 17.36 1.62 -6.55
N GLN A 46 17.85 1.25 -7.73
CA GLN A 46 19.08 0.44 -7.84
C GLN A 46 20.29 1.21 -7.35
N ASN A 47 20.33 2.52 -7.62
CA ASN A 47 21.38 3.40 -7.15
C ASN A 47 20.94 4.09 -5.85
N LYS A 48 21.58 3.73 -4.73
CA LYS A 48 21.31 4.33 -3.41
C LYS A 48 21.61 5.83 -3.37
N ASP A 49 22.49 6.32 -4.24
CA ASP A 49 22.82 7.75 -4.33
C ASP A 49 21.74 8.57 -5.07
N LEU A 50 20.80 7.89 -5.73
CA LEU A 50 19.66 8.49 -6.44
C LEU A 50 18.34 8.21 -5.73
N GLU A 51 18.37 8.14 -4.40
CA GLU A 51 17.16 7.93 -3.61
C GLU A 51 16.30 9.21 -3.58
N TRP A 52 15.08 9.10 -4.10
CA TRP A 52 14.12 10.20 -4.09
C TRP A 52 13.59 10.46 -2.67
N ARG A 53 13.72 11.72 -2.23
CA ARG A 53 13.35 12.18 -0.89
C ARG A 53 12.56 13.47 -0.94
N VAL A 54 11.68 13.65 0.04
CA VAL A 54 10.88 14.88 0.19
C VAL A 54 10.79 15.24 1.66
N ASN A 55 11.30 16.42 2.01
CA ASN A 55 11.41 16.89 3.40
C ASN A 55 12.13 15.86 4.30
N GLY A 56 13.18 15.22 3.78
CA GLY A 56 13.94 14.17 4.47
C GLY A 56 13.27 12.79 4.51
N ASN A 57 12.00 12.68 4.13
CA ASN A 57 11.28 11.40 4.07
C ASN A 57 11.69 10.58 2.85
N MET A 58 11.49 9.27 2.92
CA MET A 58 11.68 8.32 1.82
C MET A 58 10.41 7.49 1.62
N GLY A 59 10.34 6.78 0.49
CA GLY A 59 9.28 5.79 0.28
C GLY A 59 7.89 6.43 0.18
N TYR A 60 6.90 5.71 0.70
CA TYR A 60 5.53 6.18 0.81
C TYR A 60 5.40 7.53 1.54
N CYS A 61 6.17 7.75 2.62
CA CYS A 61 6.11 9.02 3.36
C CYS A 61 6.64 10.21 2.55
N ALA A 62 7.58 9.98 1.61
CA ALA A 62 8.00 11.02 0.68
C ALA A 62 6.90 11.36 -0.34
N LEU A 63 6.14 10.36 -0.78
CA LEU A 63 4.98 10.55 -1.64
C LEU A 63 3.90 11.39 -0.94
N GLU A 64 3.54 11.05 0.29
CA GLU A 64 2.59 11.84 1.09
C GLU A 64 3.07 13.29 1.24
N ALA A 65 4.34 13.49 1.59
CA ALA A 65 4.92 14.81 1.74
C ALA A 65 4.89 15.63 0.43
N ALA A 66 5.17 15.01 -0.72
CA ALA A 66 5.11 15.67 -2.02
C ALA A 66 3.68 16.08 -2.39
N LEU A 67 2.72 15.16 -2.28
CA LEU A 67 1.32 15.42 -2.61
C LEU A 67 0.72 16.46 -1.68
N TYR A 68 1.08 16.45 -0.39
CA TYR A 68 0.52 17.37 0.60
C TYR A 68 1.10 18.77 0.44
N ARG A 69 2.39 18.86 0.10
CA ARG A 69 3.00 20.12 -0.34
C ARG A 69 2.28 20.66 -1.57
N ALA A 70 2.03 19.82 -2.59
CA ALA A 70 1.34 20.26 -3.79
C ALA A 70 -0.07 20.81 -3.48
N LEU A 71 -0.84 20.17 -2.60
CA LEU A 71 -2.12 20.72 -2.13
C LEU A 71 -1.97 22.09 -1.47
N LYS A 72 -0.98 22.26 -0.59
CA LYS A 72 -0.71 23.54 0.08
C LYS A 72 -0.30 24.64 -0.89
N ASP A 73 0.41 24.28 -1.95
CA ASP A 73 0.84 25.19 -3.02
C ASP A 73 -0.28 25.50 -4.03
N GLY A 74 -1.49 24.96 -3.82
CA GLY A 74 -2.68 25.25 -4.63
C GLY A 74 -2.88 24.34 -5.85
N TYR A 75 -2.11 23.25 -5.97
CA TYR A 75 -2.35 22.24 -7.00
C TYR A 75 -3.50 21.33 -6.59
N ASP A 76 -4.53 21.23 -7.42
CA ASP A 76 -5.76 20.47 -7.13
C ASP A 76 -5.59 18.97 -7.42
N ILE A 77 -4.60 18.33 -6.79
CA ILE A 77 -4.24 16.92 -7.02
C ILE A 77 -5.33 15.93 -6.58
N THR A 78 -6.38 16.40 -5.88
CA THR A 78 -7.55 15.59 -5.53
C THR A 78 -8.66 15.63 -6.59
N ASN A 79 -8.52 16.45 -7.62
CA ASN A 79 -9.55 16.64 -8.63
C ASN A 79 -9.23 15.87 -9.92
N PRO A 80 -10.06 14.89 -10.31
CA PRO A 80 -9.87 14.12 -11.54
C PRO A 80 -9.76 14.99 -12.80
N ASP A 81 -10.52 16.09 -12.88
CA ASP A 81 -10.46 17.01 -14.01
C ASP A 81 -9.13 17.74 -14.15
N TYR A 82 -8.38 17.87 -13.05
CA TYR A 82 -7.05 18.44 -13.00
C TYR A 82 -6.00 17.39 -13.32
N TYR A 83 -5.86 16.35 -12.49
CA TYR A 83 -4.76 15.39 -12.65
C TYR A 83 -4.89 14.48 -13.88
N SER A 84 -6.05 14.43 -14.54
CA SER A 84 -6.18 13.78 -15.86
C SER A 84 -5.54 14.57 -17.01
N LYS A 85 -5.18 15.84 -16.79
CA LYS A 85 -4.69 16.77 -17.83
C LYS A 85 -3.32 17.36 -17.51
N ILE A 86 -2.76 17.08 -16.33
CA ILE A 86 -1.43 17.57 -15.97
C ILE A 86 -0.38 17.08 -16.96
N THR A 87 0.62 17.91 -17.20
CA THR A 87 1.76 17.60 -18.06
C THR A 87 2.87 16.89 -17.28
N SER A 88 3.90 16.42 -17.99
CA SER A 88 5.11 15.89 -17.34
C SER A 88 5.80 16.98 -16.51
N GLU A 89 5.75 18.22 -16.94
CA GLU A 89 6.29 19.38 -16.24
C GLU A 89 5.54 19.63 -14.94
N ASP A 90 4.20 19.61 -14.97
CA ASP A 90 3.36 19.74 -13.78
C ASP A 90 3.67 18.63 -12.76
N LEU A 91 3.73 17.38 -13.21
CA LEU A 91 4.06 16.26 -12.34
C LEU A 91 5.49 16.37 -11.76
N SER A 92 6.42 16.97 -12.51
CA SER A 92 7.80 17.19 -12.06
C SER A 92 7.84 18.20 -10.90
N ILE A 93 6.99 19.23 -10.96
CA ILE A 93 6.84 20.20 -9.88
C ILE A 93 6.20 19.54 -8.65
N ILE A 94 5.11 18.78 -8.85
CA ILE A 94 4.41 18.07 -7.78
C ILE A 94 5.37 17.10 -7.06
N MET A 95 6.11 16.29 -7.83
CA MET A 95 7.01 15.25 -7.33
C MET A 95 8.43 15.74 -7.05
N LYS A 96 8.66 17.05 -6.99
CA LYS A 96 9.99 17.61 -6.74
C LYS A 96 10.56 17.09 -5.42
N GLY A 97 11.75 16.48 -5.49
CA GLY A 97 12.47 16.00 -4.32
C GLY A 97 13.38 17.05 -3.70
N ASP A 98 14.06 16.66 -2.64
CA ASP A 98 15.10 17.46 -1.97
C ASP A 98 16.37 17.59 -2.82
N THR A 99 16.56 16.70 -3.80
CA THR A 99 17.70 16.64 -4.73
C THR A 99 17.21 16.48 -6.17
N ASP A 100 18.14 16.36 -7.12
CA ASP A 100 17.84 16.07 -8.53
C ASP A 100 17.39 14.62 -8.79
N ALA A 101 17.35 13.78 -7.75
CA ALA A 101 16.81 12.43 -7.87
C ALA A 101 15.33 12.51 -8.26
N ARG A 102 14.92 11.67 -9.21
CA ARG A 102 13.53 11.57 -9.67
C ARG A 102 12.87 10.36 -9.03
N ILE A 103 11.59 10.50 -8.66
CA ILE A 103 10.80 9.36 -8.20
C ILE A 103 10.82 8.24 -9.26
N PRO A 104 11.01 6.96 -8.86
CA PRO A 104 10.95 5.85 -9.80
C PRO A 104 9.59 5.76 -10.50
N LEU A 105 9.62 5.22 -11.73
CA LEU A 105 8.45 5.03 -12.60
C LEU A 105 7.63 6.32 -12.82
N PHE A 106 8.32 7.43 -13.02
CA PHE A 106 7.68 8.75 -13.16
C PHE A 106 6.67 8.80 -14.31
N ASN A 107 7.00 8.24 -15.48
CA ASN A 107 6.12 8.32 -16.65
C ASN A 107 4.87 7.45 -16.44
N GLU A 108 5.03 6.32 -15.77
CA GLU A 108 3.95 5.44 -15.36
C GLU A 108 3.03 6.16 -14.37
N ARG A 109 3.58 6.95 -13.44
CA ARG A 109 2.77 7.79 -12.53
C ARG A 109 1.87 8.77 -13.26
N LEU A 110 2.41 9.46 -14.28
CA LEU A 110 1.61 10.34 -15.12
C LEU A 110 0.51 9.55 -15.84
N THR A 111 0.87 8.40 -16.40
CA THR A 111 -0.04 7.52 -17.13
C THR A 111 -1.20 7.04 -16.26
N VAL A 112 -0.92 6.60 -15.02
CA VAL A 112 -1.98 6.14 -14.11
C VAL A 112 -2.86 7.28 -13.62
N LEU A 113 -2.32 8.49 -13.41
CA LEU A 113 -3.14 9.67 -13.06
C LEU A 113 -4.12 10.00 -14.19
N HIS A 114 -3.65 9.99 -15.44
CA HIS A 114 -4.51 10.16 -16.61
C HIS A 114 -5.56 9.07 -16.72
N GLU A 115 -5.17 7.80 -16.54
CA GLU A 115 -6.08 6.65 -16.59
C GLU A 115 -7.20 6.77 -15.56
N VAL A 116 -6.85 6.90 -14.27
CA VAL A 116 -7.86 6.91 -13.21
C VAL A 116 -8.73 8.17 -13.26
N GLY A 117 -8.14 9.30 -13.66
CA GLY A 117 -8.87 10.57 -13.78
C GLY A 117 -9.93 10.50 -14.88
N ALA A 118 -9.57 9.99 -16.06
CA ALA A 118 -10.51 9.80 -17.17
C ALA A 118 -11.67 8.88 -16.77
N ILE A 119 -11.39 7.78 -16.05
CA ILE A 119 -12.43 6.85 -15.57
C ILE A 119 -13.37 7.51 -14.57
N LEU A 120 -12.84 8.30 -13.63
CA LEU A 120 -13.66 8.99 -12.64
C LEU A 120 -14.57 10.06 -13.25
N ILE A 121 -14.06 10.80 -14.24
CA ILE A 121 -14.83 11.81 -14.99
C ILE A 121 -15.98 11.12 -15.75
N ASP A 122 -15.68 10.04 -16.49
CA ASP A 122 -16.65 9.35 -17.35
C ASP A 122 -17.74 8.60 -16.54
N LYS A 123 -17.36 7.93 -15.45
CA LYS A 123 -18.23 6.95 -14.79
C LYS A 123 -18.64 7.28 -13.36
N TYR A 124 -17.95 8.20 -12.69
CA TYR A 124 -18.03 8.36 -11.24
C TYR A 124 -18.17 9.82 -10.79
N ASN A 125 -18.72 10.69 -11.64
CA ASN A 125 -19.00 12.10 -11.33
C ASN A 125 -17.76 12.87 -10.82
N SER A 126 -16.58 12.58 -11.38
CA SER A 126 -15.30 13.18 -10.98
C SER A 126 -14.99 13.05 -9.48
N THR A 127 -15.36 11.94 -8.84
CA THR A 127 -14.95 11.64 -7.45
C THR A 127 -14.93 10.14 -7.16
N PHE A 128 -13.97 9.69 -6.35
CA PHE A 128 -13.90 8.30 -5.89
C PHE A 128 -15.01 7.96 -4.89
N GLU A 129 -15.62 8.96 -4.24
CA GLU A 129 -16.75 8.75 -3.32
C GLU A 129 -17.90 8.00 -3.99
N THR A 130 -18.14 8.22 -5.28
CA THR A 130 -19.16 7.47 -6.04
C THR A 130 -18.88 5.96 -6.05
N CYS A 131 -17.61 5.55 -6.16
CA CYS A 131 -17.22 4.14 -6.09
C CYS A 131 -17.51 3.56 -4.69
N ILE A 132 -17.18 4.32 -3.64
CA ILE A 132 -17.40 3.92 -2.23
C ILE A 132 -18.90 3.73 -1.96
N LEU A 133 -19.75 4.66 -2.43
CA LEU A 133 -21.21 4.55 -2.30
C LEU A 133 -21.74 3.29 -3.00
N GLN A 134 -21.27 3.00 -4.22
CA GLN A 134 -21.69 1.80 -4.96
C GLN A 134 -21.28 0.49 -4.27
N ALA A 135 -20.20 0.50 -3.48
CA ALA A 135 -19.77 -0.65 -2.70
C ALA A 135 -20.73 -1.02 -1.55
N ASN A 136 -21.66 -0.12 -1.19
CA ASN A 136 -22.69 -0.36 -0.18
C ASN A 136 -22.13 -0.97 1.12
N LYS A 137 -21.07 -0.35 1.65
CA LYS A 137 -20.39 -0.78 2.89
C LYS A 137 -19.79 -2.19 2.84
N SER A 138 -19.45 -2.72 1.66
CA SER A 138 -18.66 -3.95 1.52
C SER A 138 -17.26 -3.64 0.99
N ALA A 139 -16.24 -4.04 1.76
CA ALA A 139 -14.83 -3.94 1.39
C ALA A 139 -14.53 -4.79 0.14
N VAL A 140 -15.09 -6.00 0.09
CA VAL A 140 -14.92 -6.91 -1.06
C VAL A 140 -15.58 -6.34 -2.31
N LYS A 141 -16.77 -5.75 -2.18
CA LYS A 141 -17.44 -5.12 -3.33
C LYS A 141 -16.66 -3.90 -3.82
N LEU A 142 -16.11 -3.07 -2.92
CA LEU A 142 -15.27 -1.94 -3.30
C LEU A 142 -14.01 -2.43 -4.04
N LEU A 143 -13.34 -3.45 -3.51
CA LEU A 143 -12.19 -4.10 -4.16
C LEU A 143 -12.54 -4.55 -5.59
N GLN A 144 -13.68 -5.21 -5.77
CA GLN A 144 -14.18 -5.65 -7.09
C GLN A 144 -14.44 -4.47 -8.03
N ILE A 145 -15.06 -3.39 -7.55
CA ILE A 145 -15.27 -2.16 -8.33
C ILE A 145 -13.93 -1.59 -8.77
N ILE A 146 -12.95 -1.52 -7.87
CA ILE A 146 -11.61 -0.98 -8.16
C ILE A 146 -10.95 -1.79 -9.28
N VAL A 147 -10.78 -3.10 -9.10
CA VAL A 147 -10.07 -3.94 -10.08
C VAL A 147 -10.80 -4.07 -11.41
N SER A 148 -12.13 -3.99 -11.42
CA SER A 148 -12.91 -4.08 -12.67
C SER A 148 -12.84 -2.79 -13.51
N ASN A 149 -12.63 -1.64 -12.87
CA ASN A 149 -12.73 -0.35 -13.54
C ASN A 149 -11.39 0.35 -13.75
N PHE A 150 -10.40 0.14 -12.87
CA PHE A 150 -9.11 0.82 -12.90
C PHE A 150 -7.98 -0.18 -13.21
N PRO A 151 -7.56 -0.30 -14.48
CA PRO A 151 -6.57 -1.30 -14.92
C PRO A 151 -5.24 -1.28 -14.13
N CYS A 152 -4.75 -0.10 -13.73
CA CYS A 152 -3.52 0.03 -12.96
C CYS A 152 -3.55 -0.62 -11.56
N PHE A 153 -4.73 -1.06 -11.09
CA PHE A 153 -4.90 -1.82 -9.84
C PHE A 153 -5.04 -3.34 -10.07
N ARG A 154 -5.11 -3.84 -11.32
CA ARG A 154 -5.23 -5.27 -11.66
C ARG A 154 -3.89 -6.01 -11.55
N ASP A 155 -3.45 -6.18 -10.32
CA ASP A 155 -2.28 -6.96 -9.93
C ASP A 155 -2.58 -8.46 -10.01
N GLU A 156 -2.44 -8.99 -11.23
CA GLU A 156 -2.69 -10.38 -11.64
C GLU A 156 -1.42 -10.99 -12.27
N ALA A 157 -1.24 -12.30 -12.08
CA ALA A 157 -0.14 -13.05 -12.68
C ALA A 157 -0.59 -14.46 -13.07
N VAL A 158 0.27 -15.19 -13.79
CA VAL A 158 0.09 -16.61 -14.08
C VAL A 158 1.21 -17.38 -13.41
N TYR A 159 0.89 -18.11 -12.34
CA TYR A 159 1.85 -18.93 -11.61
C TYR A 159 1.63 -20.40 -11.92
N LYS A 160 2.64 -21.08 -12.47
CA LYS A 160 2.53 -22.52 -12.86
C LYS A 160 1.25 -22.84 -13.64
N LYS A 161 0.90 -21.98 -14.61
CA LYS A 161 -0.32 -22.05 -15.45
C LYS A 161 -1.64 -21.77 -14.73
N GLN A 162 -1.62 -21.36 -13.47
CA GLN A 162 -2.81 -20.95 -12.73
C GLN A 162 -2.87 -19.42 -12.69
N PRO A 163 -4.01 -18.81 -13.09
CA PRO A 163 -4.21 -17.38 -12.87
C PRO A 163 -4.29 -17.12 -11.36
N VAL A 164 -3.57 -16.11 -10.90
CA VAL A 164 -3.58 -15.66 -9.51
C VAL A 164 -3.79 -14.16 -9.45
N SER A 165 -4.42 -13.71 -8.37
CA SER A 165 -4.71 -12.29 -8.12
C SER A 165 -4.20 -11.91 -6.74
N LEU A 166 -3.40 -10.84 -6.68
CA LEU A 166 -2.83 -10.34 -5.42
C LEU A 166 -3.47 -9.01 -5.02
N TYR A 167 -3.80 -8.17 -6.01
CA TYR A 167 -4.55 -6.92 -5.83
C TYR A 167 -4.01 -6.01 -4.71
N LYS A 168 -2.69 -6.00 -4.49
CA LYS A 168 -2.06 -5.36 -3.31
C LYS A 168 -2.50 -3.92 -3.11
N ARG A 169 -2.34 -3.07 -4.13
CA ARG A 169 -2.71 -1.64 -4.05
C ARG A 169 -4.21 -1.41 -3.90
N ALA A 170 -5.03 -2.26 -4.50
CA ALA A 170 -6.48 -2.14 -4.37
C ALA A 170 -6.94 -2.51 -2.96
N GLN A 171 -6.29 -3.51 -2.34
CA GLN A 171 -6.54 -3.87 -0.95
C GLN A 171 -6.05 -2.78 0.02
N ILE A 172 -4.89 -2.15 -0.23
CA ILE A 172 -4.43 -0.98 0.54
C ILE A 172 -5.46 0.14 0.49
N LEU A 173 -5.93 0.52 -0.70
CA LEU A 173 -6.92 1.58 -0.85
C LEU A 173 -8.19 1.38 -0.01
N VAL A 174 -8.71 0.14 0.02
CA VAL A 174 -9.88 -0.18 0.86
C VAL A 174 -9.53 -0.09 2.35
N ALA A 175 -8.36 -0.59 2.74
CA ALA A 175 -7.92 -0.56 4.13
C ALA A 175 -7.57 0.85 4.62
N ASP A 176 -7.02 1.72 3.78
CA ASP A 176 -6.66 3.09 4.14
C ASP A 176 -7.89 3.97 4.29
N LEU A 177 -8.96 3.72 3.51
CA LEU A 177 -10.29 4.28 3.80
C LEU A 177 -10.79 3.82 5.17
N TRP A 178 -10.75 2.50 5.44
CA TRP A 178 -11.19 1.97 6.73
C TRP A 178 -10.43 2.57 7.92
N ASN A 179 -9.10 2.66 7.80
CA ASN A 179 -8.21 3.20 8.82
C ASN A 179 -8.43 4.70 9.02
N CYS A 180 -8.43 5.49 7.93
CA CYS A 180 -8.55 6.95 7.99
C CYS A 180 -9.86 7.40 8.66
N PHE A 181 -10.97 6.73 8.34
CA PHE A 181 -12.28 7.06 8.89
C PHE A 181 -12.66 6.22 10.13
N GLY A 182 -11.77 5.37 10.63
CA GLY A 182 -11.99 4.56 11.83
C GLY A 182 -13.22 3.65 11.74
N GLY A 183 -13.46 3.04 10.58
CA GLY A 183 -14.62 2.19 10.34
C GLY A 183 -15.96 2.93 10.23
N GLN A 184 -15.95 4.25 10.01
CA GLN A 184 -17.14 5.10 9.89
C GLN A 184 -17.15 5.85 8.56
N LYS A 185 -18.24 6.56 8.24
CA LYS A 185 -18.36 7.39 7.02
C LYS A 185 -17.93 6.61 5.76
N TRP A 186 -16.90 7.08 5.06
CA TRP A 186 -16.34 6.46 3.85
C TRP A 186 -15.57 5.16 4.09
N GLY A 187 -15.18 4.88 5.34
CA GLY A 187 -14.50 3.66 5.76
C GLY A 187 -15.40 2.63 6.44
N GLU A 188 -16.73 2.80 6.43
CA GLU A 188 -17.64 1.85 7.07
C GLU A 188 -17.82 0.59 6.20
N PHE A 189 -17.13 -0.49 6.57
CA PHE A 189 -17.20 -1.77 5.87
C PHE A 189 -17.57 -2.92 6.80
N HIS A 190 -18.59 -3.71 6.44
CA HIS A 190 -19.06 -4.84 7.24
C HIS A 190 -18.25 -6.13 7.04
N ASP A 191 -17.37 -6.18 6.03
CA ASP A 191 -16.57 -7.37 5.70
C ASP A 191 -15.09 -7.06 5.43
N ILE A 192 -14.54 -6.05 6.13
CA ILE A 192 -13.13 -5.67 6.06
C ILE A 192 -12.17 -6.83 6.36
N ASP A 193 -12.57 -7.76 7.22
CA ASP A 193 -11.74 -8.90 7.64
C ASP A 193 -11.49 -9.94 6.54
N LYS A 194 -12.14 -9.79 5.38
CA LYS A 194 -11.89 -10.61 4.18
C LYS A 194 -10.69 -10.14 3.37
N LEU A 195 -10.16 -8.94 3.63
CA LEU A 195 -8.90 -8.50 3.04
C LEU A 195 -7.73 -9.31 3.61
N THR A 196 -6.69 -9.48 2.79
CA THR A 196 -5.45 -10.15 3.19
C THR A 196 -4.39 -9.12 3.60
N MET A 197 -3.17 -9.61 3.90
CA MET A 197 -2.00 -8.74 3.93
C MET A 197 -1.65 -8.19 2.55
N PHE A 198 -0.87 -7.12 2.52
CA PHE A 198 -0.55 -6.38 1.30
C PHE A 198 0.85 -6.79 0.85
N ALA A 199 0.93 -7.82 0.01
CA ALA A 199 2.19 -8.45 -0.38
C ALA A 199 3.14 -7.50 -1.13
N ASP A 200 3.92 -6.73 -0.38
CA ASP A 200 4.94 -5.79 -0.85
C ASP A 200 6.34 -6.41 -0.81
N TYR A 201 7.36 -5.60 -1.08
CA TYR A 201 8.75 -6.02 -1.06
C TYR A 201 9.45 -5.89 0.30
N ARG A 202 8.85 -5.24 1.30
CA ARG A 202 9.47 -4.94 2.60
C ARG A 202 8.99 -5.85 3.73
N VAL A 203 7.70 -6.12 3.81
CA VAL A 203 7.09 -7.00 4.82
C VAL A 203 7.69 -8.42 4.80
N PRO A 204 8.00 -9.03 3.64
CA PRO A 204 8.67 -10.34 3.61
C PRO A 204 10.01 -10.34 4.35
N GLN A 205 10.74 -9.21 4.43
CA GLN A 205 12.00 -9.12 5.20
C GLN A 205 11.77 -9.43 6.68
N VAL A 206 10.68 -8.92 7.25
CA VAL A 206 10.34 -9.14 8.67
C VAL A 206 10.01 -10.60 8.91
N LEU A 207 9.23 -11.20 8.02
CA LEU A 207 8.86 -12.61 8.10
C LEU A 207 10.08 -13.53 8.02
N VAL A 208 11.04 -13.22 7.13
CA VAL A 208 12.31 -13.96 7.02
C VAL A 208 13.17 -13.78 8.26
N ASN A 209 13.28 -12.55 8.79
CA ASN A 209 14.08 -12.26 9.98
C ASN A 209 13.64 -13.10 11.19
N TYR A 210 12.33 -13.32 11.34
CA TYR A 210 11.75 -14.12 12.42
C TYR A 210 11.64 -15.62 12.09
N GLY A 211 12.13 -16.08 10.93
CA GLY A 211 12.08 -17.47 10.53
C GLY A 211 10.68 -17.98 10.18
N VAL A 212 9.71 -17.08 9.95
CA VAL A 212 8.35 -17.43 9.48
C VAL A 212 8.38 -17.80 8.00
N LEU A 213 9.24 -17.13 7.22
CA LEU A 213 9.52 -17.46 5.83
C LEU A 213 11.00 -17.83 5.66
N SER A 214 11.29 -18.68 4.67
CA SER A 214 12.63 -18.98 4.21
C SER A 214 12.63 -19.12 2.69
N TYR A 215 13.77 -18.80 2.07
CA TYR A 215 13.96 -18.93 0.62
C TYR A 215 14.85 -20.11 0.31
N SER A 216 14.73 -20.65 -0.91
CA SER A 216 15.73 -21.60 -1.42
C SER A 216 17.10 -20.94 -1.49
N HIS A 217 18.15 -21.76 -1.57
CA HIS A 217 19.51 -21.24 -1.72
C HIS A 217 19.64 -20.40 -3.00
N GLU A 218 19.07 -20.84 -4.12
CA GLU A 218 19.16 -20.09 -5.38
C GLU A 218 18.48 -18.72 -5.30
N LEU A 219 17.26 -18.67 -4.76
CA LEU A 219 16.53 -17.42 -4.62
C LEU A 219 17.25 -16.48 -3.65
N MET A 220 17.74 -16.98 -2.53
CA MET A 220 18.49 -16.16 -1.56
C MET A 220 19.74 -15.52 -2.17
N GLU A 221 20.50 -16.25 -2.99
CA GLU A 221 21.69 -15.71 -3.64
C GLU A 221 21.34 -14.60 -4.66
N LYS A 222 20.28 -14.78 -5.46
CA LYS A 222 19.78 -13.71 -6.35
C LYS A 222 19.44 -12.43 -5.58
N LEU A 223 18.73 -12.59 -4.45
CA LEU A 223 18.32 -11.46 -3.61
C LEU A 223 19.53 -10.73 -3.00
N LYS A 224 20.54 -11.46 -2.52
CA LYS A 224 21.80 -10.87 -2.00
C LYS A 224 22.58 -10.13 -3.08
N ASN A 225 22.57 -10.65 -4.31
CA ASN A 225 23.21 -10.04 -5.46
C ASN A 225 22.45 -8.83 -6.03
N ASN A 226 21.30 -8.47 -5.42
CA ASN A 226 20.42 -7.40 -5.89
C ASN A 226 19.90 -7.62 -7.32
N GLU A 227 19.78 -8.88 -7.74
CA GLU A 227 19.20 -9.22 -9.03
C GLU A 227 17.73 -8.80 -9.08
N LEU A 228 17.30 -8.29 -10.24
CA LEU A 228 15.90 -7.93 -10.45
C LEU A 228 15.08 -9.20 -10.70
N LEU A 229 14.01 -9.35 -9.93
CA LEU A 229 13.00 -10.36 -10.23
C LEU A 229 11.97 -9.74 -11.17
N PRO A 230 11.74 -10.30 -12.37
CA PRO A 230 10.70 -9.80 -13.27
C PRO A 230 9.32 -9.83 -12.61
N CYS A 231 8.51 -8.81 -12.89
CA CYS A 231 7.12 -8.78 -12.45
C CYS A 231 6.35 -9.97 -13.03
N GLY A 232 5.65 -10.73 -12.18
CA GLY A 232 4.91 -11.92 -12.56
C GLY A 232 5.79 -13.16 -12.78
N SER A 233 7.09 -13.11 -12.45
CA SER A 233 7.93 -14.32 -12.43
C SER A 233 7.52 -15.24 -11.29
N ASP A 234 7.74 -16.55 -11.47
CA ASP A 234 7.39 -17.54 -10.44
C ASP A 234 8.03 -17.20 -9.08
N GLU A 235 9.29 -16.76 -9.04
CA GLU A 235 9.99 -16.37 -7.81
C GLU A 235 9.36 -15.14 -7.13
N GLU A 236 8.95 -14.12 -7.90
CA GLU A 236 8.29 -12.93 -7.36
C GLU A 236 6.90 -13.27 -6.81
N VAL A 237 6.11 -14.03 -7.57
CA VAL A 237 4.78 -14.47 -7.16
C VAL A 237 4.85 -15.41 -5.96
N GLU A 238 5.86 -16.27 -5.88
CA GLU A 238 6.09 -17.16 -4.72
C GLU A 238 6.35 -16.37 -3.45
N ILE A 239 7.21 -15.35 -3.48
CA ILE A 239 7.49 -14.52 -2.29
C ILE A 239 6.20 -13.86 -1.81
N ARG A 240 5.41 -13.30 -2.73
CA ARG A 240 4.17 -12.58 -2.39
C ARG A 240 3.07 -13.52 -1.89
N GLY A 241 2.83 -14.62 -2.59
CA GLY A 241 1.85 -15.63 -2.21
C GLY A 241 2.16 -16.31 -0.87
N CYS A 242 3.44 -16.67 -0.64
CA CYS A 242 3.87 -17.23 0.64
C CYS A 242 3.76 -16.21 1.79
N SER A 243 4.00 -14.92 1.53
CA SER A 243 3.82 -13.87 2.53
C SER A 243 2.36 -13.71 2.94
N ILE A 244 1.43 -13.77 1.97
CA ILE A 244 -0.01 -13.77 2.25
C ILE A 244 -0.37 -14.96 3.14
N HIS A 245 0.03 -16.17 2.73
CA HIS A 245 -0.28 -17.37 3.49
C HIS A 245 0.33 -17.35 4.90
N ALA A 246 1.57 -16.87 5.04
CA ALA A 246 2.24 -16.73 6.33
C ALA A 246 1.46 -15.82 7.29
N VAL A 247 0.94 -14.69 6.82
CA VAL A 247 0.14 -13.79 7.67
C VAL A 247 -1.20 -14.42 8.06
N GLU A 248 -1.86 -15.17 7.17
CA GLU A 248 -3.08 -15.92 7.53
C GLU A 248 -2.80 -16.98 8.62
N LEU A 249 -1.66 -17.67 8.54
CA LEU A 249 -1.24 -18.61 9.58
C LEU A 249 -0.91 -17.89 10.91
N LEU A 250 -0.26 -16.72 10.85
CA LEU A 250 0.01 -15.89 12.02
C LEU A 250 -1.29 -15.42 12.69
N LYS A 251 -2.26 -14.96 11.91
CA LYS A 251 -3.60 -14.57 12.38
C LYS A 251 -4.28 -15.70 13.13
N LYS A 252 -4.30 -16.90 12.54
CA LYS A 252 -4.86 -18.10 13.16
C LYS A 252 -4.14 -18.45 14.48
N ARG A 253 -2.81 -18.43 14.49
CA ARG A 253 -2.03 -18.73 15.70
C ARG A 253 -2.27 -17.71 16.81
N LEU A 254 -2.45 -16.44 16.45
CA LEU A 254 -2.78 -15.37 17.38
C LEU A 254 -4.16 -15.56 18.00
N GLU A 255 -5.16 -15.90 17.20
CA GLU A 255 -6.52 -16.24 17.67
C GLU A 255 -6.50 -17.42 18.64
N GLU A 256 -5.77 -18.49 18.31
CA GLU A 256 -5.58 -19.65 19.19
C GLU A 256 -4.98 -19.24 20.53
N LYS A 257 -3.92 -18.41 20.50
CA LYS A 257 -3.24 -17.95 21.71
C LYS A 257 -4.13 -17.05 22.58
N ILE A 258 -4.91 -16.15 21.98
CA ILE A 258 -5.86 -15.29 22.69
C ILE A 258 -6.89 -16.14 23.44
N ARG A 259 -7.42 -17.18 22.77
CA ARG A 259 -8.38 -18.13 23.34
C ARG A 259 -7.77 -18.96 24.47
N GLU A 260 -6.56 -19.49 24.28
CA GLU A 260 -5.81 -20.26 25.29
C GLU A 260 -5.54 -19.44 26.57
N GLU A 261 -5.21 -18.16 26.41
CA GLU A 261 -4.94 -17.24 27.52
C GLU A 261 -6.21 -16.68 28.17
N GLY A 262 -7.40 -17.02 27.67
CA GLY A 262 -8.68 -16.52 28.17
C GLY A 262 -8.84 -15.00 28.06
N LYS A 263 -8.11 -14.36 27.14
CA LYS A 263 -8.16 -12.91 26.96
C LYS A 263 -9.37 -12.54 26.12
N SER A 264 -10.15 -11.56 26.59
CA SER A 264 -11.27 -10.99 25.85
C SER A 264 -10.81 -9.84 24.95
N VAL A 265 -9.86 -10.09 24.05
CA VAL A 265 -9.32 -9.11 23.11
C VAL A 265 -9.70 -9.45 21.67
N GLU A 266 -9.90 -8.43 20.86
CA GLU A 266 -10.19 -8.57 19.43
C GLU A 266 -9.01 -9.19 18.67
N VAL A 267 -9.30 -10.09 17.73
CA VAL A 267 -8.30 -10.68 16.84
C VAL A 267 -8.07 -9.72 15.67
N PRO A 268 -6.84 -9.26 15.43
CA PRO A 268 -6.57 -8.37 14.31
C PRO A 268 -6.78 -9.09 12.99
N ASN A 269 -7.39 -8.39 12.03
CA ASN A 269 -7.42 -8.87 10.66
C ASN A 269 -6.05 -8.78 9.98
N SER A 270 -5.96 -9.38 8.79
CA SER A 270 -4.69 -9.55 8.08
C SER A 270 -4.09 -8.20 7.65
N SER A 271 -4.93 -7.21 7.33
CA SER A 271 -4.51 -5.84 7.03
C SER A 271 -3.87 -5.15 8.24
N MET A 272 -4.40 -5.35 9.45
CA MET A 272 -3.79 -4.82 10.67
C MET A 272 -2.46 -5.51 11.02
N ILE A 273 -2.36 -6.82 10.78
CA ILE A 273 -1.11 -7.56 10.98
C ILE A 273 -0.05 -7.06 10.00
N ASP A 274 -0.41 -6.91 8.72
CA ASP A 274 0.46 -6.35 7.69
C ASP A 274 1.00 -4.99 8.07
N TYR A 275 0.10 -4.07 8.41
CA TYR A 275 0.46 -2.71 8.75
C TYR A 275 1.35 -2.64 10.00
N TYR A 276 1.13 -3.52 10.99
CA TYR A 276 2.05 -3.68 12.12
C TYR A 276 3.45 -4.14 11.67
N LEU A 277 3.55 -5.12 10.78
CA LEU A 277 4.83 -5.60 10.26
C LEU A 277 5.56 -4.52 9.45
N TRP A 278 4.81 -3.73 8.67
CA TRP A 278 5.35 -2.60 7.91
C TRP A 278 5.91 -1.50 8.84
N CYS A 279 5.16 -1.09 9.87
CA CYS A 279 5.63 -0.16 10.90
C CYS A 279 6.85 -0.72 11.65
N TYR A 280 6.82 -2.02 12.00
CA TYR A 280 7.94 -2.69 12.65
C TYR A 280 9.21 -2.60 11.80
N ARG A 281 9.14 -2.93 10.51
CA ARG A 281 10.28 -2.82 9.58
C ARG A 281 10.88 -1.42 9.57
N ARG A 282 10.02 -0.38 9.57
CA ARG A 282 10.48 1.02 9.57
C ARG A 282 11.20 1.39 10.85
N LYS A 283 10.63 1.01 12.01
CA LYS A 283 11.23 1.27 13.32
C LYS A 283 12.56 0.54 13.51
N HIS A 284 12.68 -0.66 12.95
CA HIS A 284 13.87 -1.53 13.05
C HIS A 284 14.70 -1.54 11.76
N ALA A 285 14.71 -0.43 11.00
CA ALA A 285 15.33 -0.38 9.67
C ALA A 285 16.82 -0.78 9.65
N GLN A 286 17.58 -0.45 10.70
CA GLN A 286 19.00 -0.85 10.83
C GLN A 286 19.16 -2.37 11.01
N GLU A 287 18.31 -3.01 11.82
CA GLU A 287 18.32 -4.46 12.02
C GLU A 287 17.95 -5.21 10.73
N MET A 288 17.03 -4.63 9.96
CA MET A 288 16.54 -5.21 8.69
C MET A 288 17.48 -4.99 7.50
N GLU A 289 18.56 -4.21 7.63
CA GLU A 289 19.42 -3.84 6.50
C GLU A 289 20.12 -5.04 5.86
N ASN A 290 20.48 -6.05 6.67
CA ASN A 290 21.19 -7.25 6.23
C ASN A 290 20.28 -8.35 5.67
N ILE A 291 18.96 -8.18 5.81
CA ILE A 291 17.99 -9.13 5.27
C ILE A 291 17.65 -8.68 3.86
N PRO A 292 17.97 -9.44 2.81
CA PRO A 292 17.70 -8.99 1.45
C PRO A 292 16.20 -9.01 1.15
N TYR A 293 15.79 -8.25 0.15
CA TYR A 293 14.41 -8.18 -0.32
C TYR A 293 14.37 -8.24 -1.84
N HIS A 294 13.25 -8.74 -2.39
CA HIS A 294 13.09 -8.78 -3.83
C HIS A 294 12.94 -7.38 -4.40
N LYS A 295 13.59 -7.15 -5.53
CA LYS A 295 13.52 -5.90 -6.27
C LYS A 295 12.84 -6.19 -7.60
N THR A 296 11.66 -5.61 -7.75
CA THR A 296 10.91 -5.67 -8.98
C THR A 296 10.46 -4.26 -9.35
N LEU A 297 10.62 -3.93 -10.62
CA LEU A 297 10.08 -2.71 -11.20
C LEU A 297 8.68 -3.02 -11.70
N GLY A 298 7.70 -2.29 -11.20
CA GLY A 298 6.31 -2.43 -11.60
C GLY A 298 5.41 -1.45 -10.87
N ILE A 299 4.20 -1.30 -11.38
CA ILE A 299 3.19 -0.40 -10.80
C ILE A 299 2.36 -1.06 -9.70
N PHE A 300 2.62 -2.33 -9.34
CA PHE A 300 1.73 -3.10 -8.47
C PHE A 300 2.13 -3.10 -6.98
N TYR A 301 3.38 -2.79 -6.63
CA TYR A 301 3.85 -2.79 -5.23
C TYR A 301 5.06 -1.89 -4.98
#